data_AF-A0A183V7V1-F1
#
_entry.id   AF-A0A183V7V1-F1
#
_cell.length_a   1.000
_cell.length_b   1.000
_cell.length_c   1.000
_cell.angle_alpha   90.00
_cell.angle_beta   90.00
_cell.angle_gamma   90.00
#
_symmetry.space_group_name_H-M   'P 1'
#
loop_
_entity.id
_entity.type
_entity.pdbx_description
1 polymer ?
#
loop_
_entity_poly.entity_id
_entity_poly.type
_entity_poly.pdbx_seq_one_letter_code
_entity_poly.pdbx_strand_id
1 'polypeptide(L)'
;LQTVACACVLLAAKVEEDQRVRIRDVVNVAHSVLHENEPILQIGEQLWAMREGIARMEYVVLRLLRFRLHVENPHKYLLQYVSSLEHWYPRKFSDSGVAAVSFILLRDAHASPAWVLSHSPQTIAIVCLAVALRATKITVGARWYSVFCASMTRSKLRRLEDEFMSKVLRR
;
A
#
# COMPACT_ATOMS: atom_id res chain seq x y z
N LEU A 1 -10.51 -10.00 14.88
CA LEU A 1 -9.73 -9.31 13.81
C LEU A 1 -10.38 -9.45 12.42
N GLN A 2 -10.91 -10.63 12.04
CA GLN A 2 -11.52 -10.87 10.73
C GLN A 2 -12.66 -9.88 10.39
N THR A 3 -13.60 -9.62 11.32
CA THR A 3 -14.68 -8.64 11.11
C THR A 3 -14.17 -7.21 10.92
N VAL A 4 -13.08 -6.84 11.62
CA VAL A 4 -12.44 -5.52 11.45
C VAL A 4 -11.82 -5.42 10.06
N ALA A 5 -11.12 -6.47 9.60
CA ALA A 5 -10.56 -6.50 8.25
C ALA A 5 -11.65 -6.37 7.17
N CYS A 6 -12.76 -7.11 7.30
CA CYS A 6 -13.91 -7.01 6.39
C CYS A 6 -14.51 -5.59 6.39
N ALA A 7 -14.68 -4.98 7.55
CA ALA A 7 -15.18 -3.61 7.67
C ALA A 7 -14.22 -2.59 7.05
N CYS A 8 -12.91 -2.74 7.23
CA CYS A 8 -11.91 -1.88 6.59
C CYS A 8 -11.92 -2.02 5.07
N VAL A 9 -12.02 -3.24 4.53
CA VAL A 9 -12.10 -3.48 3.08
C VAL A 9 -13.39 -2.88 2.50
N LEU A 10 -14.54 -3.11 3.15
CA LEU A 10 -15.81 -2.53 2.74
C LEU A 10 -15.74 -1.00 2.72
N LEU A 11 -15.18 -0.40 3.77
CA LEU A 11 -15.05 1.04 3.88
C LEU A 11 -14.11 1.61 2.82
N ALA A 12 -12.95 0.99 2.59
CA ALA A 12 -12.01 1.40 1.54
C ALA A 12 -12.66 1.33 0.14
N ALA A 13 -13.38 0.26 -0.17
CA ALA A 13 -14.07 0.13 -1.45
C ALA A 13 -15.19 1.17 -1.64
N LYS A 14 -15.91 1.54 -0.57
CA LYS A 14 -16.90 2.64 -0.62
C LYS A 14 -16.26 3.99 -0.91
N VAL A 15 -15.04 4.22 -0.45
CA VAL A 15 -14.30 5.49 -0.61
C VAL A 15 -13.64 5.58 -1.98
N GLU A 16 -13.02 4.50 -2.47
CA GLU A 16 -12.19 4.52 -3.67
C GLU A 16 -12.89 4.02 -4.94
N GLU A 17 -13.95 3.20 -4.83
CA GLU A 17 -14.59 2.52 -5.97
C GLU A 17 -16.08 2.88 -6.16
N ASP A 18 -16.51 4.09 -5.78
CA ASP A 18 -17.89 4.60 -5.97
C ASP A 18 -18.99 3.60 -5.55
N GLN A 19 -18.82 2.94 -4.41
CA GLN A 19 -19.81 2.01 -3.82
C GLN A 19 -20.17 0.78 -4.71
N ARG A 20 -19.31 0.39 -5.66
CA ARG A 20 -19.54 -0.82 -6.47
C ARG A 20 -19.57 -2.10 -5.63
N VAL A 21 -18.72 -2.18 -4.62
CA VAL A 21 -18.61 -3.33 -3.72
C VAL A 21 -19.66 -3.23 -2.62
N ARG A 22 -20.51 -4.27 -2.49
CA ARG A 22 -21.53 -4.34 -1.44
C ARG A 22 -21.08 -5.24 -0.29
N ILE A 23 -21.72 -5.06 0.86
CA ILE A 23 -21.44 -5.87 2.06
C ILE A 23 -21.58 -7.37 1.83
N ARG A 24 -22.51 -7.79 0.95
CA ARG A 24 -22.68 -9.21 0.58
C ARG A 24 -21.44 -9.75 -0.11
N ASP A 25 -20.84 -8.98 -1.01
CA ASP A 25 -19.69 -9.43 -1.79
C ASP A 25 -18.48 -9.60 -0.87
N VAL A 26 -18.29 -8.67 0.08
CA VAL A 26 -17.27 -8.78 1.14
C VAL A 26 -17.49 -10.01 2.02
N VAL A 27 -18.73 -10.29 2.45
CA VAL A 27 -19.03 -11.47 3.27
C VAL A 27 -18.73 -12.77 2.52
N ASN A 28 -19.15 -12.87 1.26
CA ASN A 28 -18.93 -14.07 0.45
C ASN A 28 -17.43 -14.34 0.24
N VAL A 29 -16.65 -13.31 -0.10
CA VAL A 29 -15.20 -13.43 -0.28
C VAL A 29 -14.52 -13.76 1.05
N ALA A 30 -14.87 -13.07 2.13
CA ALA A 30 -14.30 -13.34 3.45
C ALA A 30 -14.59 -14.77 3.90
N HIS A 31 -15.80 -15.28 3.66
CA HIS A 31 -16.15 -16.66 3.98
C HIS A 31 -15.30 -17.65 3.19
N SER A 32 -15.20 -17.46 1.87
CA SER A 32 -14.43 -18.34 0.99
C SER A 32 -12.94 -18.37 1.32
N VAL A 33 -12.36 -17.23 1.73
CA VAL A 33 -10.94 -17.14 2.11
C VAL A 33 -10.68 -17.78 3.48
N LEU A 34 -11.64 -17.71 4.40
CA LEU A 34 -11.48 -18.24 5.76
C LEU A 34 -11.87 -19.73 5.87
N HIS A 35 -12.73 -20.22 4.98
CA HIS A 35 -13.28 -21.57 4.99
C HIS A 35 -13.19 -22.19 3.59
N GLU A 36 -11.96 -22.39 3.11
CA GLU A 36 -11.68 -22.82 1.72
C GLU A 36 -12.37 -24.14 1.32
N ASN A 37 -12.61 -25.03 2.29
CA ASN A 37 -13.21 -26.34 2.07
C ASN A 37 -14.73 -26.36 2.29
N GLU A 38 -15.34 -25.24 2.69
CA GLU A 38 -16.76 -25.16 2.96
C GLU A 38 -17.54 -24.66 1.73
N PRO A 39 -18.80 -25.10 1.56
CA PRO A 39 -19.64 -24.59 0.49
C PRO A 39 -19.89 -23.08 0.64
N ILE A 40 -20.29 -22.46 -0.46
CA ILE A 40 -20.68 -21.04 -0.47
C ILE A 40 -21.76 -20.80 0.59
N LEU A 41 -21.59 -19.72 1.34
CA LEU A 41 -22.50 -19.35 2.42
C LEU A 41 -23.92 -19.18 1.89
N GLN A 42 -24.83 -20.01 2.40
CA GLN A 42 -26.24 -19.97 2.02
C GLN A 42 -26.95 -18.77 2.65
N ILE A 43 -28.06 -18.36 2.05
CA ILE A 43 -28.92 -17.32 2.62
C ILE A 43 -29.56 -17.90 3.90
N GLY A 44 -29.16 -17.37 5.04
CA GLY A 44 -29.62 -17.84 6.35
C GLY A 44 -29.15 -16.92 7.48
N GLU A 45 -29.44 -17.30 8.71
CA GLU A 45 -29.14 -16.48 9.90
C GLU A 45 -27.65 -16.11 10.01
N GLN A 46 -26.75 -17.04 9.67
CA GLN A 46 -25.31 -16.81 9.71
C GLN A 46 -24.87 -15.67 8.78
N LEU A 47 -25.37 -15.65 7.53
CA LEU A 47 -25.11 -14.56 6.59
C LEU A 47 -25.59 -13.22 7.15
N TRP A 48 -26.80 -13.19 7.72
CA TRP A 48 -27.37 -11.97 8.31
C TRP A 48 -26.56 -11.48 9.51
N ALA A 49 -26.17 -12.38 10.40
CA ALA A 49 -25.33 -12.06 11.56
C ALA A 49 -23.96 -11.49 11.14
N MET A 50 -23.31 -12.08 10.12
CA MET A 50 -22.04 -11.57 9.59
C MET A 50 -22.20 -10.18 8.97
N ARG A 51 -23.26 -9.95 8.19
CA ARG A 51 -23.56 -8.65 7.60
C ARG A 51 -23.79 -7.59 8.68
N GLU A 52 -24.58 -7.90 9.70
CA GLU A 52 -24.83 -6.98 10.80
C GLU A 52 -23.55 -6.67 11.59
N GLY A 53 -22.74 -7.70 11.87
CA GLY A 53 -21.45 -7.54 12.54
C GLY A 53 -20.49 -6.62 11.77
N ILE A 54 -20.40 -6.78 10.44
CA ILE A 54 -19.57 -5.92 9.58
C ILE A 54 -20.12 -4.49 9.56
N ALA A 55 -21.44 -4.29 9.44
CA ALA A 55 -22.04 -2.96 9.43
C ALA A 55 -21.81 -2.20 10.76
N ARG A 56 -21.95 -2.90 11.90
CA ARG A 56 -21.64 -2.33 13.22
C ARG A 56 -20.16 -2.00 13.34
N MET A 57 -19.29 -2.89 12.86
CA MET A 57 -17.84 -2.68 12.92
C MET A 57 -17.37 -1.54 12.02
N GLU A 58 -17.98 -1.37 10.85
CA GLU A 58 -17.75 -0.23 9.96
C GLU A 58 -17.99 1.09 10.70
N TYR A 59 -19.10 1.19 11.44
CA TYR A 59 -19.40 2.37 12.26
C TYR A 59 -18.34 2.62 13.35
N VAL A 60 -17.83 1.55 13.98
CA VAL A 60 -16.74 1.66 14.96
C VAL A 60 -15.47 2.18 14.30
N VAL A 61 -15.07 1.62 13.16
CA VAL A 61 -13.88 2.04 12.40
C VAL A 61 -13.98 3.51 11.97
N LEU A 62 -15.13 3.93 11.45
CA LEU A 62 -15.39 5.33 11.09
C LEU A 62 -15.13 6.29 12.25
N ARG A 63 -15.63 5.96 13.45
CA ARG A 63 -15.42 6.78 14.65
C ARG A 63 -13.96 6.78 15.11
N LEU A 64 -13.28 5.63 15.06
CA LEU A 64 -11.86 5.53 15.41
C LEU A 64 -10.99 6.37 14.48
N LEU A 65 -11.30 6.38 13.18
CA LEU A 65 -10.61 7.21 12.19
C LEU A 65 -11.07 8.67 12.22
N ARG A 66 -12.05 9.04 13.06
CA ARG A 66 -12.67 10.37 13.10
C ARG A 66 -13.12 10.84 11.73
N PHE A 67 -13.65 9.92 10.92
CA PHE A 67 -14.08 10.15 9.54
C PHE A 67 -12.97 10.69 8.60
N ARG A 68 -11.70 10.54 8.99
CA ARG A 68 -10.56 10.86 8.13
C ARG A 68 -10.24 9.65 7.24
N LEU A 69 -10.99 9.57 6.14
CA LEU A 69 -10.91 8.43 5.20
C LEU A 69 -10.01 8.70 4.01
N HIS A 70 -9.67 9.97 3.74
CA HIS A 70 -8.76 10.32 2.68
C HIS A 70 -7.32 9.98 3.10
N VAL A 71 -6.69 9.07 2.35
CA VAL A 71 -5.31 8.64 2.57
C VAL A 71 -4.47 9.02 1.36
N GLU A 72 -3.41 9.79 1.59
CA GLU A 72 -2.42 10.03 0.54
C GLU A 72 -1.57 8.77 0.31
N ASN A 73 -1.70 8.18 -0.87
CA ASN A 73 -1.00 6.95 -1.21
C ASN A 73 0.40 7.22 -1.82
N PRO A 74 1.45 6.49 -1.39
CA PRO A 74 2.81 6.62 -1.93
C PRO A 74 2.89 6.25 -3.42
N HIS A 75 1.97 5.42 -3.91
CA HIS A 75 1.89 4.97 -5.31
C HIS A 75 1.85 6.13 -6.32
N LYS A 76 1.10 7.20 -6.00
CA LYS A 76 1.00 8.39 -6.87
C LYS A 76 2.36 9.06 -7.06
N TYR A 77 3.09 9.23 -5.95
CA TYR A 77 4.41 9.84 -5.96
C TYR A 77 5.44 8.94 -6.66
N LEU A 78 5.40 7.63 -6.37
CA LEU A 78 6.30 6.67 -7.01
C LEU A 78 6.16 6.70 -8.53
N LEU A 79 4.93 6.67 -9.05
CA LEU A 79 4.66 6.74 -10.48
C LEU A 79 5.24 8.02 -11.10
N GLN A 80 5.02 9.17 -10.45
CA GLN A 80 5.56 10.45 -10.91
C GLN A 80 7.10 10.46 -10.95
N TYR A 81 7.75 9.88 -9.93
CA TYR A 81 9.21 9.85 -9.83
C TYR A 81 9.84 8.90 -10.85
N VAL A 82 9.26 7.71 -11.00
CA VAL A 82 9.70 6.73 -12.01
C VAL A 82 9.56 7.33 -13.41
N SER A 83 8.41 7.92 -13.73
CA SER A 83 8.19 8.57 -15.03
C SER A 83 9.21 9.70 -15.26
N SER A 84 9.47 10.54 -14.27
CA SER A 84 10.47 11.61 -14.39
C SER A 84 11.88 11.06 -14.67
N LEU A 85 12.27 9.98 -13.98
CA LEU A 85 13.57 9.35 -14.20
C LEU A 85 13.69 8.63 -15.54
N GLU A 86 12.61 8.01 -16.02
CA GLU A 86 12.53 7.44 -17.37
C GLU A 86 12.77 8.51 -18.43
N HIS A 87 12.17 9.69 -18.29
CA HIS A 87 12.40 10.81 -19.20
C HIS A 87 13.84 11.36 -19.14
N TRP A 88 14.45 11.40 -17.96
CA TRP A 88 15.83 11.88 -17.81
C TRP A 88 16.88 10.85 -18.28
N TYR A 89 16.60 9.56 -18.16
CA TYR A 89 17.53 8.47 -18.49
C TYR A 89 16.88 7.36 -19.33
N PRO A 90 16.35 7.66 -20.53
CA PRO A 90 15.52 6.73 -21.31
C PRO A 90 16.25 5.43 -21.62
N ARG A 91 17.52 5.51 -22.03
CA ARG A 91 18.34 4.32 -22.36
C ARG A 91 18.62 3.41 -21.16
N LYS A 92 18.68 3.97 -19.95
CA LYS A 92 18.96 3.17 -18.74
C LYS A 92 17.70 2.53 -18.17
N PHE A 93 16.53 3.16 -18.37
CA PHE A 93 15.29 2.70 -17.74
C PHE A 93 14.45 1.76 -18.63
N SER A 94 14.52 1.87 -19.96
CA SER A 94 13.71 1.06 -20.89
C SER A 94 13.74 -0.45 -20.63
N ASP A 95 14.90 -1.03 -20.31
CA ASP A 95 15.05 -2.50 -20.08
C ASP A 95 15.37 -2.85 -18.61
N SER A 96 15.24 -1.89 -17.70
CA SER A 96 15.79 -2.05 -16.35
C SER A 96 14.93 -2.81 -15.36
N GLY A 97 13.62 -2.86 -15.59
CA GLY A 97 12.65 -3.32 -14.61
C GLY A 97 12.58 -2.48 -13.33
N VAL A 98 13.22 -1.30 -13.26
CA VAL A 98 13.22 -0.44 -12.05
C VAL A 98 11.82 -0.10 -11.60
N ALA A 99 10.95 0.26 -12.55
CA ALA A 99 9.55 0.54 -12.27
C ALA A 99 8.89 -0.64 -11.54
N ALA A 100 8.93 -1.83 -12.15
CA ALA A 100 8.35 -3.04 -11.58
C ALA A 100 8.91 -3.37 -10.19
N VAL A 101 10.24 -3.36 -10.04
CA VAL A 101 10.89 -3.62 -8.74
C VAL A 101 10.47 -2.59 -7.69
N SER A 102 10.38 -1.31 -8.06
CA SER A 102 9.99 -0.25 -7.13
C SER A 102 8.55 -0.40 -6.62
N PHE A 103 7.62 -0.86 -7.46
CA PHE A 103 6.24 -1.16 -7.07
C PHE A 103 6.15 -2.42 -6.20
N ILE A 104 6.96 -3.45 -6.48
CA ILE A 104 7.06 -4.64 -5.61
C ILE A 104 7.54 -4.24 -4.22
N LEU A 105 8.62 -3.45 -4.13
CA LEU A 105 9.13 -2.96 -2.85
C LEU A 105 8.12 -2.08 -2.11
N LEU A 106 7.33 -1.30 -2.84
CA LEU A 106 6.26 -0.51 -2.23
C LEU A 106 5.14 -1.39 -1.65
N ARG A 107 4.77 -2.47 -2.35
CA ARG A 107 3.84 -3.46 -1.84
C ARG A 107 4.37 -4.12 -0.56
N ASP A 108 5.65 -4.49 -0.55
CA ASP A 108 6.30 -5.08 0.63
C ASP A 108 6.32 -4.08 1.81
N ALA A 109 6.48 -2.79 1.54
CA ALA A 109 6.38 -1.74 2.56
C ALA A 109 5.04 -1.83 3.31
N HIS A 110 3.92 -2.00 2.60
CA HIS A 110 2.59 -2.11 3.19
C HIS A 110 2.41 -3.36 4.07
N ALA A 111 3.22 -4.41 3.87
CA ALA A 111 3.25 -5.54 4.78
C ALA A 111 3.74 -5.13 6.19
N SER A 112 4.45 -4.00 6.32
CA SER A 112 4.93 -3.43 7.58
C SER A 112 4.22 -2.12 7.96
N PRO A 113 3.05 -2.20 8.63
CA PRO A 113 2.27 -1.02 9.02
C PRO A 113 3.05 -0.01 9.85
N ALA A 114 3.90 -0.48 10.78
CA ALA A 114 4.69 0.40 11.64
C ALA A 114 5.65 1.30 10.84
N TRP A 115 6.18 0.79 9.72
CA TRP A 115 7.09 1.55 8.88
C TRP A 115 6.35 2.49 7.92
N VAL A 116 5.28 2.02 7.26
CA VAL A 116 4.48 2.86 6.36
C VAL A 116 3.78 3.99 7.09
N LEU A 117 3.31 3.78 8.31
CA LEU A 117 2.62 4.82 9.09
C LEU A 117 3.56 5.84 9.74
N SER A 118 4.87 5.56 9.83
CA SER A 118 5.84 6.46 10.44
C SER A 118 6.48 7.45 9.45
N HIS A 119 6.21 7.32 8.16
CA HIS A 119 6.86 8.11 7.11
C HIS A 119 5.84 8.75 6.17
N SER A 120 6.19 9.92 5.63
CA SER A 120 5.39 10.58 4.60
C SER A 120 5.35 9.74 3.30
N PRO A 121 4.25 9.73 2.54
CA PRO A 121 4.14 9.00 1.27
C PRO A 121 5.25 9.31 0.26
N GLN A 122 5.70 10.57 0.19
CA GLN A 122 6.79 11.00 -0.70
C GLN A 122 8.12 10.36 -0.30
N THR A 123 8.41 10.31 1.00
CA THR A 123 9.61 9.67 1.54
C THR A 123 9.62 8.18 1.24
N ILE A 124 8.48 7.50 1.44
CA ILE A 124 8.33 6.06 1.15
C ILE A 124 8.63 5.79 -0.33
N ALA A 125 8.02 6.57 -1.24
CA ALA A 125 8.25 6.43 -2.67
C ALA A 125 9.74 6.62 -3.05
N ILE A 126 10.42 7.62 -2.47
CA ILE A 126 11.86 7.85 -2.72
C ILE A 126 12.69 6.65 -2.23
N VAL A 127 12.38 6.11 -1.05
CA VAL A 127 13.12 4.97 -0.48
C VAL A 127 12.94 3.71 -1.33
N CYS A 128 11.70 3.36 -1.70
CA CYS A 128 11.43 2.21 -2.56
C CYS A 128 12.15 2.33 -3.91
N LEU A 129 12.15 3.52 -4.51
CA LEU A 129 12.85 3.80 -5.76
C LEU A 129 14.38 3.73 -5.59
N ALA A 130 14.94 4.26 -4.50
CA ALA A 130 16.37 4.19 -4.23
C ALA A 130 16.87 2.75 -4.04
N VAL A 131 16.10 1.94 -3.30
CA VAL A 131 16.38 0.51 -3.11
C VAL A 131 16.26 -0.24 -4.44
N ALA A 132 15.24 0.06 -5.26
CA ALA A 132 15.09 -0.53 -6.59
C ALA A 132 16.29 -0.22 -7.50
N LEU A 133 16.74 1.04 -7.54
CA LEU A 133 17.90 1.46 -8.31
C LEU A 133 19.18 0.73 -7.89
N ARG A 134 19.35 0.49 -6.58
CA ARG A 134 20.47 -0.30 -6.06
C ARG A 134 20.35 -1.78 -6.47
N ALA A 135 19.15 -2.35 -6.40
CA ALA A 135 18.89 -3.74 -6.78
C ALA A 135 19.15 -3.99 -8.28
N THR A 136 18.74 -3.05 -9.15
CA THR A 136 18.96 -3.12 -10.61
C THR A 136 20.33 -2.60 -11.05
N LYS A 137 21.18 -2.14 -10.10
CA LYS A 137 22.52 -1.61 -10.34
C LYS A 137 22.55 -0.38 -11.28
N ILE A 138 21.47 0.41 -11.31
CA ILE A 138 21.38 1.61 -12.14
C ILE A 138 21.89 2.82 -11.38
N THR A 139 22.83 3.51 -12.01
CA THR A 139 23.37 4.77 -11.52
C THR A 139 22.62 5.96 -12.11
N VAL A 140 21.98 6.72 -11.23
CA VAL A 140 21.36 8.01 -11.52
C VAL A 140 22.24 9.15 -10.97
N GLY A 141 22.03 10.37 -11.47
CA GLY A 141 22.81 11.55 -11.09
C GLY A 141 22.84 11.80 -9.58
N ALA A 142 23.87 12.53 -9.13
CA ALA A 142 24.01 12.91 -7.74
C ALA A 142 22.76 13.71 -7.27
N ARG A 143 22.17 13.30 -6.14
CA ARG A 143 21.04 13.98 -5.47
C ARG A 143 19.74 14.05 -6.28
N TRP A 144 19.46 13.10 -7.19
CA TRP A 144 18.18 13.03 -7.91
C TRP A 144 16.94 13.16 -7.01
N TYR A 145 16.99 12.63 -5.78
CA TYR A 145 15.90 12.68 -4.80
C TYR A 145 15.58 14.09 -4.27
N SER A 146 16.53 15.03 -4.32
CA SER A 146 16.28 16.40 -3.82
C SER A 146 15.38 17.20 -4.75
N VAL A 147 15.25 16.79 -6.02
CA VAL A 147 14.30 17.39 -6.97
C VAL A 147 12.86 17.07 -6.56
N PHE A 148 12.62 15.90 -5.99
CA PHE A 148 11.30 15.45 -5.59
C PHE A 148 10.94 15.85 -4.16
N CYS A 149 11.92 15.89 -3.25
CA CYS A 149 11.71 16.29 -1.87
C CYS A 149 12.90 17.09 -1.33
N ALA A 150 12.68 18.39 -1.12
CA ALA A 150 13.70 19.30 -0.59
C ALA A 150 14.20 18.90 0.82
N SER A 151 13.36 18.24 1.62
CA SER A 151 13.72 17.75 2.96
C SER A 151 14.62 16.51 2.95
N MET A 152 14.84 15.89 1.78
CA MET A 152 15.58 14.64 1.67
C MET A 152 17.08 14.89 1.51
N THR A 153 17.87 14.38 2.47
CA THR A 153 19.33 14.43 2.46
C THR A 153 19.92 13.04 2.24
N ARG A 154 21.19 12.97 1.82
CA ARG A 154 21.90 11.69 1.58
C ARG A 154 21.95 10.82 2.84
N SER A 155 22.22 11.43 4.00
CA SER A 155 22.29 10.73 5.29
C SER A 155 20.93 10.20 5.70
N LYS A 156 19.87 11.00 5.54
CA LYS A 156 18.48 10.58 5.81
C LYS A 156 18.08 9.42 4.90
N LEU A 157 18.36 9.50 3.59
CA LEU A 157 18.03 8.44 2.64
C LEU A 157 18.72 7.12 3.01
N ARG A 158 20.04 7.14 3.27
CA ARG A 158 20.79 5.93 3.67
C ARG A 158 20.22 5.29 4.93
N ARG A 159 19.95 6.08 5.96
CA ARG A 159 19.34 5.59 7.20
C ARG A 159 17.99 4.91 6.94
N LEU A 160 17.14 5.52 6.11
CA LEU A 160 15.83 4.97 5.78
C LEU A 160 15.91 3.72 4.91
N GLU A 161 16.88 3.66 3.99
CA GLU A 161 17.18 2.46 3.23
C GLU A 161 17.58 1.29 4.15
N ASP A 162 18.49 1.52 5.10
CA ASP A 162 18.92 0.49 6.05
C ASP A 162 17.75 0.03 6.94
N GLU A 163 16.93 0.99 7.39
CA GLU A 163 15.71 0.70 8.15
C GLU A 163 14.73 -0.14 7.32
N PHE A 164 14.48 0.23 6.07
CA PHE A 164 13.62 -0.53 5.16
C PHE A 164 14.13 -1.96 4.95
N MET A 165 15.42 -2.12 4.66
CA MET A 165 16.03 -3.46 4.49
C MET A 165 15.89 -4.30 5.75
N SER A 166 16.09 -3.71 6.94
CA SER A 166 16.04 -4.43 8.21
C SER A 166 14.63 -4.79 8.67
N LYS A 167 13.64 -3.90 8.50
CA LYS A 167 12.29 -4.05 9.04
C LYS A 167 11.26 -4.61 8.06
N VAL A 168 11.49 -4.45 6.76
CA VAL A 168 10.55 -4.85 5.71
C VAL A 168 11.03 -6.12 5.02
N LEU A 169 12.29 -6.14 4.56
CA LEU A 169 12.80 -7.21 3.70
C LEU A 169 13.41 -8.41 4.43
N ARG A 170 13.76 -8.30 5.72
CA ARG A 170 14.28 -9.43 6.54
C ARG A 170 13.19 -10.19 7.31
N ARG A 171 11.96 -10.17 6.81
CA ARG A 171 10.86 -10.94 7.41
C ARG A 171 10.96 -12.42 7.10
#